data_AF-A0A1B3SKL5-F1
#
_entry.id   AF-A0A1B3SKL5-F1
#
_cell.length_a   1.000
_cell.length_b   1.000
_cell.length_c   1.000
_cell.angle_alpha   90.00
_cell.angle_beta   90.00
_cell.angle_gamma   90.00
#
_symmetry.space_group_name_H-M   'P 1'
#
loop_
_entity.id
_entity.type
_entity.pdbx_description
1 polymer ?
#
loop_
_entity_poly.entity_id
_entity_poly.type
_entity_poly.pdbx_seq_one_letter_code
_entity_poly.pdbx_strand_id
1 'polypeptide(L)'
;MSKKVTKIKKRVFEILIVSSVLLAITSSITVLSISFIPKKHLSNWLIGIGSVCLVLDIILLISVICGVTFLTKNRNIDDAERFKVRSILDFGLLYFVQSAKIDRVIEHYKSHRDIED
;
A
#
# COMPACT_ATOMS: atom_id res chain seq x y z
N MET A 1 21.72 8.67 7.84
CA MET A 1 20.39 8.04 7.84
C MET A 1 20.09 7.29 9.13
N SER A 2 19.07 7.71 9.88
CA SER A 2 18.63 7.01 11.10
C SER A 2 18.19 5.57 10.79
N LYS A 3 18.70 4.57 11.52
CA LYS A 3 18.34 3.13 11.36
C LYS A 3 16.82 2.89 11.41
N LYS A 4 16.06 3.77 12.07
CA LYS A 4 14.60 3.69 12.18
C LYS A 4 13.91 4.10 10.86
N VAL A 5 14.40 5.13 10.17
CA VAL A 5 13.84 5.65 8.90
C VAL A 5 14.01 4.64 7.77
N THR A 6 15.20 4.03 7.66
CA THR A 6 15.47 2.97 6.68
C THR A 6 14.60 1.74 6.90
N LYS A 7 14.33 1.37 8.16
CA LYS A 7 13.42 0.26 8.49
C LYS A 7 11.98 0.53 8.05
N ILE A 8 11.49 1.76 8.19
CA ILE A 8 10.16 2.18 7.71
C ILE A 8 10.12 2.13 6.18
N LYS A 9 11.07 2.78 5.49
CA LYS A 9 11.13 2.77 4.01
C LYS A 9 11.18 1.34 3.46
N LYS A 10 11.97 0.46 4.06
CA LYS A 10 12.05 -0.96 3.69
C LYS A 10 10.71 -1.68 3.83
N ARG A 11 9.99 -1.47 4.93
CA ARG A 11 8.67 -2.07 5.14
C ARG A 11 7.61 -1.54 4.17
N VAL A 12 7.63 -0.25 3.87
CA VAL A 12 6.72 0.34 2.86
C VAL A 12 6.99 -0.27 1.49
N PHE A 13 8.26 -0.48 1.16
CA PHE A 13 8.68 -1.15 -0.07
C PHE A 13 8.29 -2.63 -0.10
N GLU A 14 8.42 -3.37 1.01
CA GLU A 14 7.93 -4.75 1.12
C GLU A 14 6.41 -4.83 0.87
N ILE A 15 5.60 -3.95 1.47
CA ILE A 15 4.15 -3.92 1.23
C ILE A 15 3.85 -3.55 -0.23
N LEU A 16 4.64 -2.67 -0.84
CA LEU A 16 4.47 -2.27 -2.23
C LEU A 16 4.71 -3.47 -3.16
N ILE A 17 5.79 -4.22 -2.92
CA ILE A 17 6.09 -5.44 -3.66
C ILE A 17 4.97 -6.45 -3.47
N VAL A 18 4.56 -6.72 -2.23
CA VAL A 18 3.48 -7.67 -1.93
C VAL A 18 2.19 -7.27 -2.62
N SER A 19 1.78 -5.99 -2.54
CA SER A 19 0.56 -5.48 -3.18
C SER A 19 0.64 -5.56 -4.70
N SER A 20 1.81 -5.27 -5.28
CA SER A 20 2.05 -5.34 -6.73
C SER A 20 2.00 -6.79 -7.25
N VAL A 21 2.62 -7.73 -6.53
CA VAL A 21 2.54 -9.16 -6.85
C VAL A 21 1.12 -9.67 -6.72
N LEU A 22 0.40 -9.30 -5.66
CA LEU A 22 -0.98 -9.69 -5.45
C LEU A 22 -1.87 -9.19 -6.61
N LEU A 23 -1.69 -7.92 -7.00
CA LEU A 23 -2.39 -7.29 -8.13
C LEU A 23 -2.14 -8.05 -9.44
N ALA A 24 -0.89 -8.46 -9.70
CA ALA A 24 -0.56 -9.22 -10.90
C ALA A 24 -1.29 -10.59 -10.93
N ILE A 25 -1.37 -11.26 -9.78
CA ILE A 25 -2.06 -12.54 -9.64
C ILE A 25 -3.57 -12.37 -9.80
N THR A 26 -4.18 -11.42 -9.09
CA THR A 26 -5.63 -11.18 -9.15
C THR A 26 -6.07 -10.73 -10.54
N SER A 27 -5.32 -9.82 -11.17
CA SER A 27 -5.55 -9.40 -12.56
C SER A 27 -5.48 -10.58 -13.54
N SER A 28 -4.51 -11.49 -13.37
CA SER A 28 -4.39 -12.69 -14.20
C SER A 28 -5.61 -13.60 -14.05
N ILE A 29 -6.09 -13.81 -12.82
CA ILE A 29 -7.30 -14.60 -12.54
C ILE A 29 -8.54 -13.94 -13.16
N THR A 30 -8.66 -12.61 -13.07
CA THR A 30 -9.76 -11.85 -13.67
C THR A 30 -9.80 -12.03 -15.18
N VAL A 31 -8.65 -11.93 -15.87
CA VAL A 31 -8.55 -12.11 -17.32
C VAL A 31 -8.93 -13.55 -17.72
N LEU A 32 -8.39 -14.56 -17.02
CA LEU A 32 -8.73 -15.96 -17.27
C LEU A 32 -10.23 -16.23 -17.06
N SER A 33 -10.80 -15.68 -15.99
CA SER A 33 -12.22 -15.85 -15.67
C SER A 33 -13.11 -15.27 -16.77
N ILE A 34 -12.75 -14.13 -17.36
CA ILE A 34 -13.48 -13.51 -18.48
C ILE A 34 -13.30 -14.31 -19.77
N SER A 35 -12.07 -14.76 -20.07
CA SER A 35 -11.75 -15.53 -21.28
C SER A 35 -12.45 -16.90 -21.34
N PHE A 36 -12.71 -17.51 -20.18
CA PHE A 36 -13.38 -18.81 -20.10
C PHE A 36 -14.91 -18.74 -20.09
N ILE A 37 -15.55 -17.56 -20.16
CA ILE A 37 -17.02 -17.45 -20.17
C ILE A 37 -17.57 -17.95 -21.52
N PRO A 38 -18.25 -19.12 -21.57
CA PRO A 38 -18.91 -19.53 -22.80
C PRO A 38 -20.07 -18.56 -23.08
N LYS A 39 -20.10 -17.97 -24.27
CA LYS A 39 -21.11 -16.96 -24.70
C LYS A 39 -22.58 -17.38 -24.51
N LYS A 40 -22.85 -18.67 -24.33
CA LYS A 40 -24.20 -19.24 -24.15
C LYS A 40 -24.66 -19.39 -22.70
N HIS A 41 -23.77 -19.28 -21.70
CA HIS A 41 -24.14 -19.46 -20.31
C HIS A 41 -23.38 -18.45 -19.43
N LEU A 42 -23.89 -17.22 -19.36
CA LEU A 42 -23.50 -16.25 -18.34
C LEU A 42 -23.99 -16.78 -16.99
N SER A 43 -23.17 -17.62 -16.35
CA SER A 43 -23.42 -18.00 -14.96
C SER A 43 -23.31 -16.74 -14.11
N ASN A 44 -24.42 -16.27 -13.55
CA ASN A 44 -24.48 -15.09 -12.67
C ASN A 44 -23.42 -15.16 -11.54
N TRP A 45 -23.00 -16.37 -11.17
CA TRP A 45 -21.92 -16.63 -10.22
C TRP A 45 -20.53 -16.17 -10.71
N LEU A 46 -20.18 -16.42 -11.97
CA LEU A 46 -18.91 -15.98 -12.57
C LEU A 46 -18.82 -14.46 -12.67
N ILE A 47 -19.96 -13.79 -12.95
CA ILE A 47 -20.05 -12.33 -12.97
C ILE A 47 -19.83 -11.76 -11.58
N GLY A 48 -20.43 -12.36 -10.54
CA GLY A 48 -20.22 -11.95 -9.15
C GLY A 48 -18.78 -12.11 -8.67
N ILE A 49 -18.13 -13.23 -9.01
CA ILE A 49 -16.71 -13.45 -8.69
C ILE A 49 -15.83 -12.43 -9.43
N GLY A 50 -16.11 -12.20 -10.71
CA GLY A 50 -15.42 -11.20 -11.52
C GLY A 50 -15.55 -9.78 -10.94
N SER A 51 -16.73 -9.38 -10.47
CA SER A 51 -16.91 -8.05 -9.88
C SER A 51 -16.16 -7.89 -8.55
N VAL A 52 -16.12 -8.91 -7.70
CA VAL A 52 -15.37 -8.88 -6.43
C VAL A 52 -13.87 -8.81 -6.70
N CYS A 53 -13.35 -9.59 -7.65
CA CYS A 53 -11.95 -9.50 -8.09
C CYS A 53 -11.59 -8.11 -8.62
N LEU A 54 -12.49 -7.49 -9.40
CA LEU A 54 -12.28 -6.14 -9.94
C LEU A 54 -12.22 -5.08 -8.83
N VAL A 55 -13.10 -5.18 -7.82
CA VAL A 55 -13.05 -4.29 -6.65
C VAL A 55 -11.75 -4.47 -5.87
N LEU A 56 -11.29 -5.71 -5.67
CA LEU A 56 -10.00 -6.00 -5.03
C LEU A 56 -8.82 -5.43 -5.83
N ASP A 57 -8.85 -5.56 -7.16
CA ASP A 57 -7.84 -4.98 -8.04
C ASP A 57 -7.78 -3.46 -7.89
N ILE A 58 -8.93 -2.76 -7.83
CA ILE A 58 -8.97 -1.31 -7.61
C ILE A 58 -8.32 -0.94 -6.27
N ILE A 59 -8.65 -1.66 -5.19
CA ILE A 59 -8.08 -1.40 -3.85
C ILE A 59 -6.57 -1.62 -3.85
N LEU A 60 -6.11 -2.71 -4.47
CA LEU A 60 -4.68 -3.01 -4.60
C LEU A 60 -3.95 -1.96 -5.44
N LEU A 61 -4.59 -1.48 -6.51
CA LEU A 61 -4.03 -0.46 -7.40
C LEU A 61 -3.87 0.88 -6.66
N ILE A 62 -4.88 1.28 -5.88
CA ILE A 62 -4.80 2.46 -4.99
C ILE A 62 -3.66 2.28 -3.97
N SER A 63 -3.53 1.09 -3.36
CA SER A 63 -2.44 0.77 -2.43
C SER A 63 -1.06 0.93 -3.08
N VAL A 64 -0.87 0.39 -4.29
CA VAL A 64 0.39 0.52 -5.04
C VAL A 64 0.69 1.98 -5.36
N ILE A 65 -0.28 2.75 -5.87
CA ILE A 65 -0.10 4.19 -6.15
C ILE A 65 0.31 4.94 -4.88
N CYS A 66 -0.32 4.67 -3.75
CA CYS A 66 0.00 5.31 -2.47
C CYS A 66 1.44 4.98 -2.02
N GLY A 67 1.83 3.71 -2.11
CA GLY A 67 3.17 3.24 -1.79
C GLY A 67 4.25 3.86 -2.68
N VAL A 68 4.02 3.88 -4.01
CA VAL A 68 4.95 4.49 -4.99
C VAL A 68 5.08 5.99 -4.74
N THR A 69 3.96 6.69 -4.54
CA THR A 69 3.94 8.13 -4.28
C THR A 69 4.71 8.46 -3.01
N PHE A 70 4.52 7.68 -1.94
CA PHE A 70 5.26 7.84 -0.69
C PHE A 70 6.76 7.59 -0.88
N LEU A 71 7.15 6.50 -1.53
CA LEU A 71 8.57 6.17 -1.77
C LEU A 71 9.25 7.22 -2.64
N THR A 72 8.58 7.68 -3.70
CA THR A 72 9.12 8.67 -4.65
C THR A 72 9.35 10.01 -3.97
N LYS A 73 8.34 10.51 -3.25
CA LYS A 73 8.36 11.84 -2.64
C LYS A 73 9.19 11.88 -1.35
N ASN A 74 9.42 10.73 -0.71
CA ASN A 74 10.32 10.59 0.45
C ASN A 74 11.67 9.92 0.12
N ARG A 75 12.02 9.76 -1.16
CA ARG A 75 13.26 9.09 -1.59
C ARG A 75 14.49 9.77 -0.97
N ASN A 76 14.57 11.10 -1.06
CA ASN A 76 15.68 11.93 -0.57
C ASN A 76 15.49 12.48 0.86
N ILE A 77 14.46 12.03 1.58
CA ILE A 77 14.23 12.50 2.95
C ILE A 77 14.92 11.55 3.92
N ASP A 78 15.98 12.02 4.57
CA ASP A 78 16.74 11.28 5.59
C ASP A 78 16.10 11.33 6.98
N ASP A 79 15.24 12.33 7.23
CA ASP A 79 14.60 12.58 8.54
C ASP A 79 13.12 12.20 8.57
N ALA A 80 12.74 11.43 9.59
CA ALA A 80 11.36 10.98 9.82
C ALA A 80 10.36 12.13 9.98
N GLU A 81 10.82 13.28 10.47
CA GLU A 81 9.99 14.46 10.73
C GLU A 81 9.50 15.16 9.46
N ARG A 82 10.20 14.96 8.33
CA ARG A 82 9.87 15.60 7.06
C ARG A 82 9.04 14.71 6.12
N PHE A 83 8.42 13.63 6.61
CA PHE A 83 7.55 12.81 5.77
C PHE A 83 6.38 13.64 5.22
N LYS A 84 6.54 14.11 3.97
CA LYS A 84 5.68 15.15 3.36
C LYS A 84 4.32 14.61 2.89
N VAL A 85 4.07 13.32 3.08
CA VAL A 85 3.02 12.57 2.36
C VAL A 85 2.44 11.42 3.17
N ARG A 86 2.37 11.62 4.48
CA ARG A 86 1.93 10.62 5.45
C ARG A 86 0.45 10.24 5.28
N SER A 87 -0.40 11.25 5.02
CA SER A 87 -1.84 11.08 4.80
C SER A 87 -2.17 10.19 3.59
N ILE A 88 -1.29 10.10 2.58
CA ILE A 88 -1.49 9.20 1.43
C ILE A 88 -1.35 7.73 1.85
N LEU A 89 -0.55 7.44 2.88
CA LEU A 89 -0.42 6.08 3.40
C LEU A 89 -1.69 5.64 4.16
N ASP A 90 -2.45 6.58 4.74
CA ASP A 90 -3.74 6.26 5.39
C ASP A 90 -4.84 5.90 4.39
N PHE A 91 -4.76 6.41 3.16
CA PHE A 91 -5.67 6.03 2.06
C PHE A 91 -5.43 4.61 1.55
N GLY A 92 -4.22 4.08 1.69
CA GLY A 92 -3.93 2.68 1.42
C GLY A 92 -4.42 1.82 2.58
N LEU A 93 -5.53 1.11 2.40
CA LEU A 93 -6.11 0.20 3.41
C LEU A 93 -5.07 -0.79 3.98
N LEU A 94 -4.07 -1.18 3.17
CA LEU A 94 -2.96 -2.07 3.54
C LEU A 94 -1.83 -1.40 4.32
N TYR A 95 -1.76 -0.07 4.30
CA TYR A 95 -0.69 0.71 4.88
C TYR A 95 -1.02 1.35 6.23
N PHE A 96 -2.27 1.27 6.68
CA PHE A 96 -2.74 1.82 7.96
C PHE A 96 -1.86 1.38 9.15
N VAL A 97 -1.47 0.09 9.20
CA VAL A 97 -0.59 -0.45 10.25
C VAL A 97 0.80 0.18 10.25
N GLN A 98 1.33 0.53 9.07
CA GLN A 98 2.62 1.21 8.99
C GLN A 98 2.48 2.69 9.28
N SER A 99 1.40 3.35 8.87
CA SER A 99 1.12 4.74 9.22
C SER A 99 1.14 4.94 10.74
N ALA A 100 0.44 4.08 11.48
CA ALA A 100 0.43 4.07 12.95
C ALA A 100 1.80 3.78 13.59
N LYS A 101 2.71 3.11 12.89
CA LYS A 101 4.11 2.93 13.34
C LYS A 101 4.96 4.16 13.07
N ILE A 102 4.72 4.85 11.96
CA ILE A 102 5.36 6.14 11.70
C ILE A 102 4.91 7.12 12.80
N ASP A 103 3.63 7.11 13.22
CA ASP A 103 3.10 7.93 14.34
C ASP A 103 3.89 7.76 15.62
N ARG A 104 4.00 6.53 16.10
CA ARG A 104 4.77 6.23 17.30
C ARG A 104 6.25 6.63 17.22
N VAL A 105 6.86 6.56 16.03
CA VAL A 105 8.27 6.96 15.86
C VAL A 105 8.44 8.47 15.94
N ILE A 106 7.50 9.25 15.38
CA ILE A 106 7.55 10.72 15.47
C ILE A 106 7.24 11.18 16.89
N GLU A 107 6.24 10.60 17.54
CA GLU A 107 5.88 10.91 18.93
C GLU A 107 7.04 10.65 19.90
N HIS A 108 7.73 9.51 19.76
CA HIS A 108 8.94 9.21 20.54
C HIS A 108 10.09 10.17 20.24
N TYR A 109 10.23 10.67 19.01
CA TYR A 109 11.28 11.63 18.67
C TYR A 109 11.00 13.02 19.24
N LYS A 110 9.71 13.41 19.29
CA LYS A 110 9.26 14.66 19.89
C LYS A 110 9.47 14.65 21.41
N SER A 111 9.03 13.58 22.07
CA SER A 111 9.19 13.36 23.52
C SER A 111 10.64 13.36 24.02
N HIS A 112 11.62 12.94 23.21
CA HIS A 112 13.04 13.00 23.61
C HIS A 112 13.65 14.38 23.43
N ARG A 113 13.10 15.22 22.55
CA ARG A 113 13.58 16.59 22.35
C ARG A 113 13.12 17.50 23.50
N ASP A 114 11.91 17.26 24.02
CA ASP A 114 11.36 17.99 25.18
C ASP A 114 12.06 17.67 26.54
N ILE A 115 13.06 16.78 26.55
CA ILE A 115 13.85 16.42 27.77
C ILE A 115 15.25 17.07 27.75
N GLU A 116 15.71 17.55 26.59
CA GLU A 116 17.01 18.23 26.44
C GLU A 116 16.90 19.77 26.49
N ASP A 117 15.68 20.32 26.56
CA ASP A 117 15.39 21.75 26.80
C ASP A 117 15.01 21.99 28.28
#